data_AF-A0A6G3XVW7-F1
#
_entry.id   AF-A0A6G3XVW7-F1
#
_cell.length_a   1.000
_cell.length_b   1.000
_cell.length_c   1.000
_cell.angle_alpha   90.00
_cell.angle_beta   90.00
_cell.angle_gamma   90.00
#
_symmetry.space_group_name_H-M   'P 1'
#
loop_
_entity.id
_entity.type
_entity.pdbx_description
1 polymer ?
#
loop_
_entity_poly.entity_id
_entity_poly.type
_entity_poly.pdbx_seq_one_letter_code
_entity_poly.pdbx_strand_id
1 'polypeptide(L)'
;VLDYRDRTVKKHGLRLHVASVQEYIDAGKLRERPDGTRNPLQTVPLTEAIQQHRFDAVFGGGRRDEEKARAKERVFSLRDEFSQWDP
;
A
#
# COMPACT_ATOMS: atom_id res chain seq x y z
N VAL A 1 0.30 15.92 7.37
CA VAL A 1 0.86 14.58 7.03
C VAL A 1 2.01 14.68 6.05
N LEU A 2 1.83 15.34 4.89
CA LEU A 2 2.86 15.47 3.85
C LEU A 2 4.16 16.12 4.36
N ASP A 3 4.07 17.21 5.13
CA ASP A 3 5.27 17.87 5.70
C ASP A 3 6.10 16.96 6.61
N TYR A 4 5.44 16.09 7.39
CA TYR A 4 6.16 15.13 8.25
C TYR A 4 6.87 14.07 7.40
N ARG A 5 6.19 13.52 6.39
CA ARG A 5 6.77 12.58 5.41
C ARG A 5 8.00 13.19 4.75
N ASP A 6 7.87 14.40 4.20
CA ASP A 6 8.92 15.03 3.40
C ASP A 6 10.15 15.39 4.26
N ARG A 7 9.93 15.88 5.48
CA ARG A 7 11.02 16.10 6.45
C ARG A 7 11.72 14.81 6.84
N THR A 8 10.98 13.71 7.02
CA THR A 8 11.54 12.41 7.40
C THR A 8 12.41 11.85 6.27
N VAL A 9 11.90 11.89 5.04
CA VAL A 9 12.65 11.48 3.83
C VAL A 9 13.95 12.27 3.71
N LYS A 10 13.88 13.60 3.84
CA LYS A 10 15.07 14.47 3.79
C LYS A 10 16.04 14.19 4.92
N LYS A 11 15.55 14.05 6.16
CA LYS A 11 16.37 13.80 7.35
C LYS A 11 17.20 12.51 7.22
N HIS A 12 16.61 11.49 6.62
CA HIS A 12 17.23 10.16 6.52
C HIS A 12 17.82 9.86 5.13
N GLY A 13 17.80 10.81 4.19
CA GLY A 13 18.33 10.61 2.83
C GLY A 13 17.63 9.49 2.06
N LEU A 14 16.33 9.28 2.32
CA LEU A 14 15.58 8.15 1.76
C LEU A 14 15.14 8.42 0.33
N ARG A 15 15.02 7.34 -0.45
CA ARG A 15 14.27 7.36 -1.71
C ARG A 15 12.82 7.01 -1.42
N LEU A 16 11.92 7.95 -1.67
CA LEU A 16 10.48 7.74 -1.52
C LEU A 16 9.83 7.48 -2.88
N HIS A 17 9.20 6.32 -3.02
CA HIS A 17 8.31 6.00 -4.14
C HIS A 17 6.87 6.38 -3.77
N VAL A 18 6.20 7.14 -4.63
CA VAL A 18 4.81 7.60 -4.39
C VAL A 18 3.92 7.00 -5.46
N ALA A 19 2.84 6.34 -5.03
CA ALA A 19 1.73 5.92 -5.89
C ALA A 19 0.47 6.64 -5.40
N SER A 20 -0.19 7.38 -6.29
CA SER A 20 -1.34 8.20 -5.94
C SER A 20 -2.65 7.56 -6.40
N VAL A 21 -3.64 7.45 -5.50
CA VAL A 21 -5.01 7.07 -5.90
C VAL A 21 -5.57 8.06 -6.93
N GLN A 22 -5.22 9.34 -6.82
CA GLN A 22 -5.71 10.37 -7.74
C GLN A 22 -5.21 10.13 -9.17
N GLU A 23 -3.94 9.77 -9.36
CA GLU A 23 -3.38 9.47 -10.69
C GLU A 23 -4.13 8.34 -11.38
N TYR A 24 -4.59 7.34 -10.63
CA TYR A 24 -5.36 6.21 -11.16
C TYR A 24 -6.80 6.61 -11.50
N ILE A 25 -7.39 7.55 -10.77
CA ILE A 25 -8.70 8.12 -11.09
C ILE A 25 -8.58 8.96 -12.37
N ASP A 26 -7.58 9.83 -12.44
CA ASP A 26 -7.34 10.71 -13.59
C ASP A 26 -7.03 9.91 -14.86
N ALA A 27 -6.32 8.78 -14.73
CA ALA A 27 -6.08 7.82 -15.80
C ALA A 27 -7.29 6.94 -16.15
N GLY A 28 -8.42 7.08 -15.46
CA GLY A 28 -9.64 6.30 -15.67
C GLY A 28 -9.57 4.83 -15.22
N LYS A 29 -8.49 4.43 -14.54
CA LYS A 29 -8.31 3.06 -14.00
C LYS A 29 -9.19 2.81 -12.77
N LEU A 30 -9.41 3.86 -11.98
CA LEU A 30 -10.28 3.83 -10.80
C LEU A 30 -11.38 4.87 -10.92
N ARG A 31 -12.47 4.65 -10.19
CA ARG A 31 -13.55 5.62 -10.06
C ARG A 31 -13.72 6.00 -8.60
N GLU A 32 -14.03 7.26 -8.37
CA GLU A 32 -14.36 7.73 -7.03
C GLU A 32 -15.61 7.00 -6.52
N ARG A 33 -15.58 6.60 -5.24
CA ARG A 33 -16.68 5.88 -4.64
C ARG A 33 -17.79 6.87 -4.22
N PRO A 34 -19.07 6.47 -4.31
CA PRO A 34 -20.18 7.33 -3.87
C PRO A 34 -20.11 7.71 -2.38
N ASP A 35 -19.47 6.88 -1.56
CA ASP A 35 -19.28 7.10 -0.11
C ASP A 35 -18.10 8.03 0.22
N GLY A 36 -17.40 8.55 -0.80
CA GLY A 36 -16.21 9.41 -0.66
C GLY A 36 -14.98 8.71 -0.06
N THR A 37 -15.09 7.44 0.33
CA THR A 37 -13.99 6.73 1.01
C THR A 37 -13.02 6.18 -0.01
N ARG A 38 -11.73 6.54 0.13
CA ARG A 38 -10.68 6.07 -0.78
C ARG A 38 -9.86 4.90 -0.24
N ASN A 39 -10.07 4.44 1.00
CA ASN A 39 -9.31 3.31 1.57
C ASN A 39 -9.36 2.04 0.71
N PRO A 40 -10.54 1.59 0.20
CA PRO A 40 -10.60 0.42 -0.66
C PRO A 40 -9.95 0.62 -2.04
N LEU A 41 -9.76 1.88 -2.47
CA LEU A 41 -9.14 2.21 -3.74
C LEU A 41 -7.60 2.12 -3.68
N GLN A 42 -7.01 2.04 -2.49
CA GLN A 42 -5.55 2.02 -2.30
C GLN A 42 -4.89 0.69 -2.71
N THR A 43 -5.66 -0.41 -2.76
CA THR A 43 -5.14 -1.75 -3.09
C THR A 43 -4.50 -1.78 -4.46
N VAL A 44 -5.16 -1.22 -5.48
CA VAL A 44 -4.67 -1.27 -6.87
C VAL A 44 -3.37 -0.47 -7.05
N PRO A 45 -3.27 0.81 -6.61
CA PRO A 45 -2.01 1.54 -6.66
C PRO A 45 -0.87 0.86 -5.90
N LEU A 46 -1.17 0.24 -4.75
CA LEU A 46 -0.17 -0.46 -3.96
C LEU A 46 0.40 -1.68 -4.70
N THR A 47 -0.45 -2.58 -5.20
CA THR A 47 0.00 -3.80 -5.89
C THR A 47 0.67 -3.49 -7.22
N GLU A 48 0.13 -2.55 -8.01
CA GLU A 48 0.77 -2.14 -9.27
C GLU A 48 2.13 -1.47 -9.02
N ALA A 49 2.28 -0.62 -7.99
CA ALA A 49 3.56 0.01 -7.69
C ALA A 49 4.63 -1.01 -7.25
N ILE A 50 4.24 -2.03 -6.47
CA ILE A 50 5.12 -3.14 -6.09
C ILE A 50 5.62 -3.88 -7.34
N GLN A 51 4.71 -4.20 -8.27
CA GLN A 51 5.04 -4.87 -9.53
C GLN A 51 5.93 -4.01 -10.43
N GLN A 52 5.58 -2.74 -10.64
CA GLN A 52 6.32 -1.81 -11.51
C GLN A 52 7.76 -1.59 -11.02
N HIS A 53 7.96 -1.52 -9.70
CA HIS A 53 9.28 -1.38 -9.11
C HIS A 53 10.01 -2.71 -8.91
N ARG A 54 9.33 -3.85 -9.16
CA ARG A 54 9.87 -5.20 -9.00
C ARG A 54 10.39 -5.44 -7.58
N PHE A 55 9.59 -5.07 -6.58
CA PHE A 55 9.90 -5.39 -5.19
C PHE A 55 9.50 -6.82 -4.86
N ASP A 56 10.47 -7.67 -4.54
CA ASP A 56 10.22 -9.07 -4.16
C ASP A 56 9.68 -9.21 -2.72
N ALA A 57 9.91 -8.20 -1.88
CA ALA A 57 9.45 -8.17 -0.49
C ALA A 57 9.12 -6.74 -0.05
N VAL A 58 8.08 -6.62 0.78
CA VAL A 58 7.66 -5.36 1.41
C VAL A 58 7.41 -5.55 2.90
N PHE A 59 7.80 -4.57 3.70
CA PHE A 59 7.49 -4.55 5.13
C PHE A 59 6.14 -3.84 5.36
N GLY A 60 5.18 -4.59 5.90
CA GLY A 60 3.90 -4.03 6.35
C GLY A 60 3.96 -3.63 7.83
N GLY A 61 3.34 -2.51 8.19
CA GLY A 61 3.27 -2.02 9.58
C GLY A 61 2.15 -2.61 10.43
N GLY A 62 1.52 -3.71 9.98
CA GLY A 62 0.39 -4.29 10.69
C GLY A 62 0.82 -4.96 12.00
N ARG A 63 0.05 -4.74 13.07
CA ARG A 63 0.32 -5.35 14.39
C ARG A 63 -0.88 -6.16 14.86
N ARG A 64 -0.60 -7.28 15.53
CA ARG A 64 -1.63 -8.24 15.99
C ARG A 64 -2.60 -7.66 17.03
N ASP A 65 -2.17 -6.65 17.76
CA ASP A 65 -2.94 -5.96 18.79
C ASP A 65 -3.88 -4.89 18.22
N GLU A 66 -3.81 -4.57 16.93
CA GLU A 66 -4.62 -3.52 16.31
C GLU A 66 -6.06 -3.94 16.06
N GLU A 67 -6.30 -5.20 15.68
CA GLU A 67 -7.65 -5.69 15.37
C GLU A 67 -7.79 -7.20 15.58
N LYS A 68 -8.96 -7.67 16.03
CA LYS A 68 -9.21 -9.09 16.34
C LYS A 68 -8.87 -10.04 15.18
N ALA A 69 -9.10 -9.61 13.94
CA ALA A 69 -8.79 -10.38 12.75
C ALA A 69 -7.28 -10.62 12.55
N ARG A 70 -6.43 -9.72 13.09
CA ARG A 70 -4.97 -9.78 12.97
C ARG A 70 -4.29 -10.67 14.00
N ALA A 71 -5.03 -11.19 15.00
CA ALA A 71 -4.45 -11.99 16.08
C ALA A 71 -3.69 -13.24 15.58
N LYS A 72 -4.05 -13.75 14.39
CA LYS A 72 -3.43 -14.92 13.75
C LYS A 72 -2.49 -14.57 12.60
N GLU A 73 -2.21 -13.30 12.35
CA GLU A 73 -1.30 -12.90 11.27
C GLU A 73 0.11 -13.46 11.50
N ARG A 74 0.67 -14.03 10.43
CA ARG A 74 2.05 -14.51 10.40
C ARG A 74 2.99 -13.33 10.18
N VAL A 75 4.25 -13.48 10.61
CA VAL A 75 5.31 -12.48 10.34
C VAL A 75 5.58 -12.38 8.83
N PHE A 76 5.45 -13.50 8.11
CA PHE A 76 5.54 -13.55 6.65
C PHE A 76 4.17 -13.87 6.03
N SER A 77 3.79 -13.06 5.04
CA SER A 77 2.62 -13.29 4.18
C SER A 77 3.14 -13.51 2.77
N LEU A 78 3.28 -14.78 2.37
CA LEU A 78 3.67 -15.13 1.00
C LEU A 78 2.53 -14.75 0.05
N ARG A 79 2.91 -14.23 -1.10
CA ARG A 79 2.00 -13.81 -2.18
C ARG A 79 2.42 -14.51 -3.46
N ASP A 80 1.44 -14.94 -4.23
CA ASP A 80 1.68 -15.48 -5.57
C ASP A 80 1.93 -14.36 -6.59
N GLU A 81 2.15 -14.73 -7.85
CA GLU A 81 2.39 -13.80 -8.97
C GLU A 81 1.24 -12.81 -9.19
N PHE A 82 0.04 -13.13 -8.70
CA PHE A 82 -1.16 -12.30 -8.78
C PHE A 82 -1.39 -11.46 -7.51
N SER A 83 -0.42 -11.45 -6.58
CA SER A 83 -0.54 -10.81 -5.26
C SER A 83 -1.68 -11.37 -4.39
N GLN A 84 -2.22 -12.53 -4.75
CA GLN A 84 -3.24 -13.22 -3.97
C GLN A 84 -2.61 -13.95 -2.78
N TRP A 85 -3.45 -14.25 -1.80
CA TRP A 85 -3.06 -15.01 -0.63
C TRP A 85 -3.43 -16.47 -0.84
N ASP A 86 -2.43 -17.35 -0.79
CA ASP A 86 -2.61 -18.80 -0.80
C ASP A 86 -2.57 -19.30 0.67
N PRO A 87 -3.67 -19.87 1.21
CA PRO A 87 -3.80 -20.26 2.63
C PRO A 87 -2.75 -21.23 3.20
#